data_AF-A0A354Z6K4-F1
#
_entry.id   AF-A0A354Z6K4-F1
#
_cell.length_a   1.000
_cell.length_b   1.000
_cell.length_c   1.000
_cell.angle_alpha   90.00
_cell.angle_beta   90.00
_cell.angle_gamma   90.00
#
_symmetry.space_group_name_H-M   'P 1'
#
loop_
_entity.id
_entity.type
_entity.pdbx_description
1 polymer ?
#
loop_
_entity_poly.entity_id
_entity_poly.type
_entity_poly.pdbx_seq_one_letter_code
_entity_poly.pdbx_strand_id
1 'polypeptide(L)'
;MKQSTLARALALGLTMSLGASAAFAADGQERVWVKFKNGGKGNVEQALRNAGGDIHYTFDNLNAFAVSLPSQAIQGLRNNPNIELIEEDPIRAPMAQTVPFGITMVQAAEAVAAGADGTGVLVCVVDSGLHTGHEDIQGVANITGGNTGWDTDVCGHGTHVAGTIAAVNNSTGVIGVSPGKVDLHIVRVFSGGTDGCAWTFSSGLIAAVNNCAAAANGR
;
A
#
# COMPACT_ATOMS: atom_id res chain seq x y z
N MET A 1 -67.40 14.46 -18.26
CA MET A 1 -66.63 14.41 -19.53
C MET A 1 -65.21 13.98 -19.16
N LYS A 2 -64.88 12.69 -19.21
CA LYS A 2 -64.29 11.93 -20.34
C LYS A 2 -62.95 12.52 -20.84
N GLN A 3 -61.93 11.64 -20.76
CA GLN A 3 -60.67 11.56 -21.53
C GLN A 3 -59.46 12.26 -20.88
N SER A 4 -58.24 11.73 -20.85
CA SER A 4 -57.65 10.45 -21.29
C SER A 4 -56.21 10.36 -20.76
N THR A 5 -55.76 9.14 -20.54
CA THR A 5 -54.40 8.64 -20.28
C THR A 5 -53.29 9.31 -21.09
N LEU A 6 -52.11 9.50 -20.47
CA LEU A 6 -50.80 9.32 -21.13
C LEU A 6 -49.69 9.18 -20.08
N ALA A 7 -49.32 7.93 -19.83
CA ALA A 7 -48.08 7.57 -19.16
C ALA A 7 -46.89 7.97 -20.03
N ARG A 8 -45.90 8.63 -19.44
CA ARG A 8 -44.54 8.72 -20.00
C ARG A 8 -43.58 8.08 -19.01
N ALA A 9 -43.24 6.83 -19.30
CA ALA A 9 -42.10 6.15 -18.70
C ALA A 9 -40.82 6.88 -19.16
N LEU A 10 -40.11 7.49 -18.23
CA LEU A 10 -38.75 7.96 -18.46
C LEU A 10 -37.81 6.84 -18.02
N ALA A 11 -37.43 5.99 -18.97
CA ALA A 11 -36.34 5.03 -18.79
C ALA A 11 -35.03 5.82 -18.78
N LEU A 12 -34.50 6.12 -17.60
CA LEU A 12 -33.13 6.60 -17.46
C LEU A 12 -32.20 5.40 -17.66
N GLY A 13 -31.55 5.36 -18.81
CA GLY A 13 -30.62 4.30 -19.20
C GLY A 13 -29.47 4.19 -18.19
N LEU A 14 -29.35 3.01 -17.59
CA LEU A 14 -28.19 2.60 -16.83
C LEU A 14 -27.06 2.34 -17.83
N THR A 15 -26.25 3.37 -18.12
CA THR A 15 -24.99 3.20 -18.86
C THR A 15 -24.02 2.45 -17.95
N MET A 16 -23.96 1.13 -18.14
CA MET A 16 -22.93 0.27 -17.59
C MET A 16 -21.61 0.64 -18.30
N SER A 17 -20.83 1.54 -17.69
CA SER A 17 -19.48 1.83 -18.16
C SER A 17 -18.63 0.58 -17.93
N LEU A 18 -18.47 -0.24 -18.96
CA LEU A 18 -17.35 -1.17 -19.00
C LEU A 18 -16.08 -0.32 -18.98
N GLY A 19 -15.39 -0.31 -17.84
CA GLY A 19 -14.01 0.15 -17.77
C GLY A 19 -13.20 -0.75 -18.69
N ALA A 20 -12.91 -0.27 -19.89
CA ALA A 20 -11.94 -0.89 -20.77
C ALA A 20 -10.58 -0.72 -20.10
N SER A 21 -10.02 -1.82 -19.59
CA SER A 21 -8.61 -1.89 -19.26
C SER A 21 -7.84 -1.61 -20.55
N ALA A 22 -7.28 -0.41 -20.68
CA ALA A 22 -6.39 -0.10 -21.78
C ALA A 22 -5.12 -0.95 -21.58
N ALA A 23 -5.04 -2.08 -22.28
CA ALA A 23 -3.81 -2.83 -22.42
C ALA A 23 -2.81 -1.89 -23.12
N PHE A 24 -1.80 -1.45 -22.39
CA PHE A 24 -0.64 -0.78 -22.97
C PHE A 24 0.21 -1.84 -23.71
N ALA A 25 -0.28 -2.30 -24.86
CA ALA A 25 0.55 -3.03 -25.81
C ALA A 25 1.48 -2.02 -26.48
N ALA A 26 2.64 -1.77 -25.86
CA ALA A 26 3.73 -1.14 -26.57
C ALA A 26 4.22 -2.13 -27.65
N ASP A 27 4.09 -1.74 -28.91
CA ASP A 27 4.70 -2.39 -30.08
C ASP A 27 4.26 -3.83 -30.42
N GLY A 28 3.05 -4.24 -30.01
CA GLY A 28 2.54 -5.59 -30.30
C GLY A 28 3.28 -6.72 -29.56
N GLN A 29 4.04 -6.36 -28.53
CA GLN A 29 4.66 -7.29 -27.60
C GLN A 29 3.90 -7.30 -26.26
N GLU A 30 3.83 -8.48 -25.65
CA GLU A 30 3.27 -8.72 -24.33
C GLU A 30 4.39 -9.16 -23.37
N ARG A 31 4.38 -8.61 -22.16
CA ARG A 31 5.30 -9.02 -21.11
C ARG A 31 4.71 -10.21 -20.36
N VAL A 32 5.43 -11.31 -20.34
CA VAL A 32 4.97 -12.58 -19.77
C VAL A 32 5.99 -13.17 -18.80
N TRP A 33 5.46 -13.91 -17.84
CA TRP A 33 6.20 -14.81 -16.97
C TRP A 33 6.25 -16.21 -17.59
N VAL A 34 7.45 -16.70 -17.89
CA VAL A 34 7.68 -18.00 -18.52
C VAL A 34 8.40 -18.91 -17.55
N LYS A 35 7.66 -19.87 -16.97
CA LYS A 35 8.22 -20.90 -16.10
C LYS A 35 8.68 -22.09 -16.92
N PHE A 36 9.89 -22.57 -16.68
CA PHE A 36 10.49 -23.71 -17.36
C PHE A 36 10.69 -24.90 -16.43
N LYS A 37 10.72 -26.10 -17.02
CA LYS A 37 10.98 -27.35 -16.28
C LYS A 37 12.45 -27.43 -15.88
N ASN A 38 12.76 -28.13 -14.78
CA ASN A 38 14.14 -28.36 -14.33
C ASN A 38 15.05 -28.85 -15.47
N GLY A 39 16.23 -28.26 -15.60
CA GLY A 39 17.19 -28.54 -16.68
C GLY A 39 16.81 -27.93 -18.05
N GLY A 40 15.64 -27.32 -18.19
CA GLY A 40 15.15 -26.70 -19.42
C GLY A 40 15.64 -25.28 -19.70
N LYS A 41 16.34 -24.64 -18.74
CA LYS A 41 16.74 -23.22 -18.79
C LYS A 41 17.34 -22.82 -20.15
N GLY A 42 18.41 -23.46 -20.58
CA GLY A 42 19.11 -23.10 -21.82
C GLY A 42 18.25 -23.28 -23.08
N ASN A 43 17.45 -24.36 -23.13
CA ASN A 43 16.54 -24.62 -24.24
C ASN A 43 15.42 -23.56 -24.32
N VAL A 44 14.86 -23.18 -23.18
CA VAL A 44 13.81 -22.17 -23.10
C VAL A 44 14.38 -20.80 -23.41
N GLU A 45 15.53 -20.42 -22.84
CA GLU A 45 16.18 -19.14 -23.13
C GLU A 45 16.47 -18.97 -24.62
N GLN A 46 17.02 -20.00 -25.29
CA GLN A 46 17.26 -19.96 -26.72
C GLN A 46 15.95 -19.84 -27.52
N ALA A 47 14.90 -20.57 -27.12
CA ALA A 47 13.60 -20.49 -27.76
C ALA A 47 12.97 -19.09 -27.62
N LEU A 48 13.10 -18.47 -26.44
CA LEU A 48 12.64 -17.09 -26.19
C LEU A 48 13.38 -16.10 -27.08
N ARG A 49 14.71 -16.18 -27.17
CA ARG A 49 15.53 -15.30 -28.02
C ARG A 49 15.22 -15.48 -29.50
N ASN A 50 15.09 -16.72 -29.97
CA ASN A 50 14.74 -17.01 -31.37
C ASN A 50 13.34 -16.51 -31.74
N ALA A 51 12.44 -16.44 -30.76
CA ALA A 51 11.10 -15.91 -30.94
C ALA A 51 11.03 -14.36 -30.87
N GLY A 52 12.18 -13.69 -30.83
CA GLY A 52 12.27 -12.22 -30.73
C GLY A 52 12.01 -11.69 -29.32
N GLY A 53 12.18 -12.52 -28.30
CA GLY A 53 11.94 -12.16 -26.91
C GLY A 53 13.04 -11.27 -26.33
N ASP A 54 12.63 -10.19 -25.67
CA ASP A 54 13.49 -9.35 -24.84
C ASP A 54 13.39 -9.80 -23.37
N ILE A 55 14.44 -10.42 -22.86
CA ILE A 55 14.47 -11.00 -21.51
C ILE A 55 14.86 -9.92 -20.51
N HIS A 56 13.90 -9.52 -19.66
CA HIS A 56 14.09 -8.51 -18.62
C HIS A 56 14.76 -9.08 -17.38
N TYR A 57 14.33 -10.27 -16.98
CA TYR A 57 14.80 -10.94 -15.76
C TYR A 57 14.88 -12.45 -15.92
N THR A 58 15.86 -13.03 -15.24
CA THR A 58 16.05 -14.47 -15.10
C THR A 58 16.02 -14.83 -13.62
N PHE A 59 15.14 -15.75 -13.25
CA PHE A 59 14.93 -16.20 -11.88
C PHE A 59 15.30 -17.67 -11.75
N ASP A 60 16.57 -17.95 -11.49
CA ASP A 60 17.10 -19.32 -11.44
C ASP A 60 16.42 -20.19 -10.37
N ASN A 61 16.18 -19.63 -9.18
CA ASN A 61 15.53 -20.35 -8.08
C ASN A 61 14.03 -20.63 -8.33
N LEU A 62 13.41 -19.88 -9.25
CA LEU A 62 12.00 -20.03 -9.60
C LEU A 62 11.82 -20.76 -10.93
N ASN A 63 12.92 -21.11 -11.60
CA ASN A 63 12.95 -21.61 -12.96
C ASN A 63 12.10 -20.75 -13.91
N ALA A 64 12.30 -19.43 -13.92
CA ALA A 64 11.46 -18.53 -14.70
C ALA A 64 12.22 -17.40 -15.39
N PHE A 65 11.61 -16.88 -16.45
CA PHE A 65 12.00 -15.63 -17.12
C PHE A 65 10.83 -14.65 -17.09
N ALA A 66 11.11 -13.36 -16.92
CA ALA A 66 10.19 -12.29 -17.31
C ALA A 66 10.68 -11.73 -18.66
N VAL A 67 9.84 -11.82 -19.68
CA VAL A 67 10.24 -11.57 -21.08
C VAL A 67 9.13 -10.83 -21.83
N SER A 68 9.47 -9.84 -22.65
CA SER A 68 8.55 -9.27 -23.64
C SER A 68 8.64 -10.06 -24.94
N LEU A 69 7.50 -10.53 -25.45
CA LEU A 69 7.41 -11.36 -26.65
C LEU A 69 6.30 -10.85 -27.59
N PRO A 70 6.45 -11.01 -28.92
CA PRO A 70 5.33 -10.83 -29.84
C PRO A 70 4.16 -11.77 -29.49
N SER A 71 2.92 -11.29 -29.51
CA SER A 71 1.75 -12.10 -29.11
C SER A 71 1.61 -13.43 -29.87
N GLN A 72 1.99 -13.45 -31.15
CA GLN A 72 1.97 -14.68 -31.97
C GLN A 72 3.01 -15.72 -31.52
N ALA A 73 4.18 -15.27 -31.04
CA ALA A 73 5.24 -16.16 -30.56
C ALA A 73 4.82 -16.90 -29.27
N ILE A 74 4.05 -16.24 -28.41
CA ILE A 74 3.57 -16.80 -27.15
C ILE A 74 2.77 -18.10 -27.40
N GLN A 75 1.89 -18.10 -28.40
CA GLN A 75 1.10 -19.30 -28.73
C GLN A 75 1.97 -20.48 -29.17
N GLY A 76 3.01 -20.23 -29.97
CA GLY A 76 3.97 -21.26 -30.38
C GLY A 76 4.79 -21.80 -29.21
N LEU A 77 5.22 -20.91 -28.31
CA LEU A 77 6.02 -21.26 -27.13
C LEU A 77 5.24 -22.11 -26.11
N ARG A 78 3.91 -21.97 -26.02
CA ARG A 78 3.08 -22.83 -25.15
C ARG A 78 3.21 -24.33 -25.46
N ASN A 79 3.60 -24.69 -26.68
CA ASN A 79 3.82 -26.09 -27.08
C ASN A 79 5.25 -26.59 -26.82
N ASN A 80 6.15 -25.74 -26.32
CA ASN A 80 7.53 -26.14 -26.04
C ASN A 80 7.56 -27.14 -24.86
N PRO A 81 8.12 -28.36 -25.04
CA PRO A 81 8.10 -29.39 -24.00
C PRO A 81 8.89 -29.01 -22.73
N ASN A 82 9.77 -28.02 -22.80
CA ASN A 82 10.56 -27.52 -21.68
C ASN A 82 9.88 -26.36 -20.92
N ILE A 83 8.79 -25.79 -21.44
CA ILE A 83 8.01 -24.76 -20.78
C ILE A 83 6.91 -25.43 -19.94
N GLU A 84 6.76 -24.98 -18.70
CA GLU A 84 5.72 -25.42 -17.76
C GLU A 84 4.50 -24.51 -17.83
N LEU A 85 4.71 -23.19 -17.84
CA LEU A 85 3.65 -22.19 -17.82
C LEU A 85 4.11 -20.92 -18.55
N ILE A 86 3.16 -20.29 -19.25
CA ILE A 86 3.29 -18.90 -19.69
C ILE A 86 2.06 -18.14 -19.20
N GLU A 87 2.28 -17.13 -18.37
CA GLU A 87 1.24 -16.25 -17.83
C GLU A 87 1.62 -14.78 -18.05
N GLU A 88 0.65 -13.88 -17.96
CA GLU A 88 0.88 -12.45 -18.03
C GLU A 88 1.79 -12.01 -16.88
N ASP A 89 2.74 -11.10 -17.13
CA ASP A 89 3.47 -10.37 -16.07
C ASP A 89 2.74 -9.04 -15.84
N PRO A 90 1.78 -8.98 -14.90
CA PRO A 90 0.86 -7.86 -14.80
C PRO A 90 1.56 -6.60 -14.30
N ILE A 91 1.18 -5.46 -14.86
CA ILE A 91 1.59 -4.16 -14.32
C ILE A 91 1.04 -4.01 -12.90
N ARG A 92 1.93 -3.72 -11.95
CA ARG A 92 1.56 -3.30 -10.60
C ARG A 92 1.74 -1.80 -10.49
N ALA A 93 0.66 -1.09 -10.15
CA ALA A 93 0.68 0.34 -9.87
C ALA A 93 0.67 0.57 -8.34
N PRO A 94 1.21 1.71 -7.85
CA PRO A 94 1.03 2.12 -6.46
C PRO A 94 -0.45 2.14 -6.09
N MET A 95 -0.79 1.68 -4.89
CA MET A 95 -2.17 1.73 -4.42
C MET A 95 -2.57 3.19 -4.14
N ALA A 96 -3.77 3.57 -4.57
CA ALA A 96 -4.37 4.83 -4.16
C ALA A 96 -4.69 4.80 -2.65
N GLN A 97 -4.85 5.99 -2.05
CA GLN A 97 -5.26 6.08 -0.65
C GLN A 97 -6.57 5.33 -0.39
N THR A 98 -6.64 4.64 0.74
CA THR A 98 -7.85 3.94 1.20
C THR A 98 -8.25 4.40 2.60
N VAL A 99 -9.54 4.31 2.91
CA VAL A 99 -10.03 4.51 4.28
C VAL A 99 -10.06 3.16 4.98
N PRO A 100 -9.20 2.91 5.99
CA PRO A 100 -9.24 1.63 6.70
C PRO A 100 -10.61 1.40 7.34
N PHE A 101 -11.09 0.16 7.31
CA PHE A 101 -12.41 -0.21 7.83
C PHE A 101 -12.67 0.32 9.25
N GLY A 102 -11.68 0.22 10.13
CA GLY A 102 -11.78 0.70 11.52
C GLY A 102 -12.03 2.21 11.65
N ILE A 103 -11.51 3.03 10.73
CA ILE A 103 -11.71 4.49 10.73
C ILE A 103 -13.17 4.84 10.44
N THR A 104 -13.80 4.10 9.52
CA THR A 104 -15.23 4.27 9.22
C THR A 104 -16.10 3.84 10.40
N MET A 105 -15.73 2.75 11.08
CA MET A 105 -16.50 2.21 12.21
C MET A 105 -16.58 3.16 13.41
N VAL A 106 -15.62 4.07 13.56
CA VAL A 106 -15.59 5.07 14.63
C VAL A 106 -16.11 6.45 14.19
N GLN A 107 -16.67 6.55 12.98
CA GLN A 107 -17.26 7.78 12.44
C GLN A 107 -16.29 8.97 12.44
N ALA A 108 -15.02 8.71 12.13
CA ALA A 108 -13.98 9.73 12.19
C ALA A 108 -14.22 10.86 11.16
N ALA A 109 -14.69 10.50 9.96
CA ALA A 109 -14.94 11.47 8.90
C ALA A 109 -16.05 12.47 9.29
N GLU A 110 -17.08 11.99 9.97
CA GLU A 110 -18.18 12.80 10.47
C GLU A 110 -17.74 13.74 11.60
N ALA A 111 -16.89 13.26 12.52
CA ALA A 111 -16.31 14.09 13.57
C ALA A 111 -15.43 15.21 12.98
N VAL A 112 -14.56 14.88 12.03
CA VAL A 112 -13.71 15.84 11.30
C VAL A 112 -14.58 16.85 10.54
N ALA A 113 -15.62 16.40 9.84
CA ALA A 113 -16.55 17.28 9.12
C ALA A 113 -17.34 18.21 10.05
N ALA A 114 -17.59 17.80 11.30
CA ALA A 114 -18.19 18.63 12.34
C ALA A 114 -17.19 19.60 13.01
N GLY A 115 -15.92 19.60 12.60
CA GLY A 115 -14.86 20.45 13.14
C GLY A 115 -14.11 19.87 14.34
N ALA A 116 -14.38 18.62 14.72
CA ALA A 116 -13.67 17.90 15.77
C ALA A 116 -12.53 17.06 15.16
N ASP A 117 -11.55 17.74 14.54
CA ASP A 117 -10.48 17.10 13.78
C ASP A 117 -9.22 16.80 14.59
N GLY A 118 -9.16 17.18 15.86
CA GLY A 118 -8.01 16.94 16.74
C GLY A 118 -6.98 18.06 16.77
N THR A 119 -7.19 19.17 16.05
CA THR A 119 -6.30 20.33 16.10
C THR A 119 -6.06 20.82 17.53
N GLY A 120 -4.79 21.02 17.89
CA GLY A 120 -4.36 21.47 19.21
C GLY A 120 -4.26 20.36 20.26
N VAL A 121 -4.60 19.12 19.93
CA VAL A 121 -4.45 17.96 20.83
C VAL A 121 -3.06 17.35 20.66
N LEU A 122 -2.40 17.06 21.79
CA LEU A 122 -1.20 16.21 21.81
C LEU A 122 -1.59 14.75 21.97
N VAL A 123 -1.08 13.88 21.11
CA VAL A 123 -1.14 12.43 21.30
C VAL A 123 0.26 11.89 21.50
N CYS A 124 0.51 11.30 22.67
CA CYS A 124 1.77 10.62 22.94
C CYS A 124 1.69 9.14 22.53
N VAL A 125 2.59 8.70 21.65
CA VAL A 125 2.67 7.32 21.18
C VAL A 125 3.88 6.66 21.83
N VAL A 126 3.62 5.75 22.76
CA VAL A 126 4.63 4.95 23.48
C VAL A 126 4.73 3.58 22.84
N ASP A 127 5.68 3.40 21.90
CA ASP A 127 5.73 2.22 21.04
C ASP A 127 7.15 1.90 20.53
N SER A 128 7.33 1.35 19.33
CA SER A 128 8.63 0.99 18.73
C SER A 128 9.35 2.15 18.03
N GLY A 129 8.76 3.36 18.04
CA GLY A 129 9.23 4.54 17.34
C GLY A 129 8.29 4.94 16.20
N LEU A 130 8.73 5.86 15.35
CA LEU A 130 8.01 6.30 14.16
C LEU A 130 8.99 6.40 12.98
N HIS A 131 8.68 5.78 11.86
CA HIS A 131 9.39 6.06 10.61
C HIS A 131 8.95 7.43 10.08
N THR A 132 9.65 8.48 10.49
CA THR A 132 9.29 9.87 10.16
C THR A 132 9.31 10.12 8.66
N GLY A 133 10.15 9.43 7.90
CA GLY A 133 10.23 9.54 6.43
C GLY A 133 9.04 8.95 5.65
N HIS A 134 8.08 8.31 6.32
CA HIS A 134 6.90 7.74 5.66
C HIS A 134 6.06 8.85 5.03
N GLU A 135 5.68 8.69 3.75
CA GLU A 135 4.97 9.70 2.97
C GLU A 135 3.66 10.15 3.63
N ASP A 136 2.98 9.22 4.29
CA ASP A 136 1.70 9.46 4.98
C ASP A 136 1.83 10.14 6.35
N ILE A 137 3.06 10.38 6.80
CA ILE A 137 3.39 11.03 8.08
C ILE A 137 3.95 12.44 7.85
N GLN A 138 4.50 12.72 6.66
CA GLN A 138 5.17 13.98 6.34
C GLN A 138 4.29 15.24 6.45
N GLY A 139 2.97 15.10 6.43
CA GLY A 139 2.02 16.22 6.56
C GLY A 139 1.33 16.32 7.92
N VAL A 140 1.78 15.58 8.95
CA VAL A 140 1.24 15.70 10.31
C VAL A 140 1.67 17.04 10.93
N ALA A 141 0.75 17.73 11.60
CA ALA A 141 0.89 19.11 12.07
C ALA A 141 2.20 19.39 12.82
N ASN A 142 2.53 18.55 13.81
CA ASN A 142 3.80 18.61 14.52
C ASN A 142 4.16 17.22 15.04
N ILE A 143 5.45 16.86 14.97
CA ILE A 143 5.96 15.60 15.49
C ILE A 143 7.20 15.90 16.33
N THR A 144 7.19 15.42 17.56
CA THR A 144 8.29 15.56 18.50
C THR A 144 8.69 14.21 19.08
N GLY A 145 9.91 14.11 19.60
CA GLY A 145 10.45 12.89 20.18
C GLY A 145 10.77 13.00 21.65
N GLY A 146 10.54 11.91 22.37
CA GLY A 146 10.83 11.80 23.80
C GLY A 146 12.22 11.28 24.14
N ASN A 147 12.86 10.54 23.24
CA ASN A 147 14.15 9.88 23.47
C ASN A 147 14.89 9.57 22.17
N THR A 148 16.21 9.32 22.24
CA THR A 148 17.03 8.99 21.06
C THR A 148 16.46 7.81 20.27
N GLY A 149 16.40 7.95 18.94
CA GLY A 149 15.90 6.92 18.02
C GLY A 149 14.37 6.82 17.95
N TRP A 150 13.65 7.78 18.50
CA TRP A 150 12.18 7.90 18.36
C TRP A 150 11.74 8.01 16.89
N ASP A 151 12.56 8.63 16.05
CA ASP A 151 12.33 8.96 14.64
C ASP A 151 12.68 7.81 13.68
N THR A 152 13.07 6.67 14.24
CA THR A 152 13.34 5.44 13.52
C THR A 152 12.53 4.31 14.14
N ASP A 153 11.65 3.71 13.34
CA ASP A 153 10.92 2.51 13.71
C ASP A 153 11.48 1.31 12.96
N VAL A 154 12.12 0.40 13.70
CA VAL A 154 12.73 -0.81 13.15
C VAL A 154 11.80 -2.03 13.18
N CYS A 155 10.65 -1.89 13.85
CA CYS A 155 9.64 -2.94 13.94
C CYS A 155 8.41 -2.64 13.07
N GLY A 156 8.11 -1.37 12.82
CA GLY A 156 6.97 -0.90 12.04
C GLY A 156 5.66 -0.78 12.84
N HIS A 157 5.58 -1.34 14.06
CA HIS A 157 4.38 -1.32 14.88
C HIS A 157 4.00 0.11 15.31
N GLY A 158 4.95 0.89 15.82
CA GLY A 158 4.71 2.27 16.25
C GLY A 158 4.32 3.18 15.09
N THR A 159 4.90 2.98 13.90
CA THR A 159 4.51 3.69 12.67
C THR A 159 3.08 3.34 12.26
N HIS A 160 2.69 2.06 12.35
CA HIS A 160 1.33 1.62 12.08
C HIS A 160 0.31 2.21 13.08
N VAL A 161 0.66 2.25 14.37
CA VAL A 161 -0.14 2.91 15.41
C VAL A 161 -0.30 4.40 15.12
N ALA A 162 0.80 5.11 14.85
CA ALA A 162 0.78 6.53 14.52
C ALA A 162 -0.02 6.82 13.25
N GLY A 163 0.07 5.98 12.23
CA GLY A 163 -0.71 6.09 10.99
C GLY A 163 -2.21 5.94 11.25
N THR A 164 -2.61 4.99 12.11
CA THR A 164 -4.02 4.84 12.52
C THR A 164 -4.56 6.12 13.17
N ILE A 165 -3.73 6.81 13.94
CA ILE A 165 -4.09 8.06 14.61
C ILE A 165 -4.14 9.22 13.62
N ALA A 166 -3.08 9.42 12.83
CA ALA A 166 -2.81 10.70 12.18
C ALA A 166 -2.34 10.63 10.73
N ALA A 167 -2.35 9.46 10.06
CA ALA A 167 -2.00 9.39 8.64
C ALA A 167 -2.80 10.42 7.84
N VAL A 168 -2.10 11.18 7.00
CA VAL A 168 -2.65 12.37 6.36
C VAL A 168 -3.65 12.01 5.27
N ASN A 169 -4.61 12.89 5.00
CA ASN A 169 -5.51 12.71 3.86
C ASN A 169 -4.80 13.17 2.58
N ASN A 170 -4.38 12.24 1.73
CA ASN A 170 -3.61 12.48 0.50
C ASN A 170 -4.05 11.50 -0.62
N SER A 171 -3.17 11.14 -1.56
CA SER A 171 -3.46 10.24 -2.67
C SER A 171 -2.85 8.83 -2.57
N THR A 172 -2.17 8.50 -1.47
CA THR A 172 -1.46 7.23 -1.23
C THR A 172 -1.78 6.68 0.17
N GLY A 173 -1.39 5.44 0.45
CA GLY A 173 -1.46 4.88 1.81
C GLY A 173 -2.88 4.81 2.39
N VAL A 174 -3.04 5.35 3.59
CA VAL A 174 -4.27 5.27 4.39
C VAL A 174 -4.59 6.61 5.04
N ILE A 175 -5.81 6.75 5.56
CA ILE A 175 -6.19 7.91 6.36
C ILE A 175 -6.28 7.55 7.84
N GLY A 176 -5.79 8.42 8.72
CA GLY A 176 -5.91 8.27 10.17
C GLY A 176 -7.27 8.75 10.70
N VAL A 177 -7.51 8.55 11.99
CA VAL A 177 -8.71 9.10 12.68
C VAL A 177 -8.71 10.63 12.67
N SER A 178 -7.54 11.24 12.84
CA SER A 178 -7.31 12.68 12.91
C SER A 178 -6.28 13.08 11.84
N PRO A 179 -6.66 13.16 10.55
CA PRO A 179 -5.73 13.14 9.42
C PRO A 179 -4.76 14.33 9.41
N GLY A 180 -3.55 14.14 9.92
CA GLY A 180 -2.52 15.16 10.05
C GLY A 180 -2.80 16.30 11.03
N LYS A 181 -3.84 16.23 11.86
CA LYS A 181 -4.31 17.37 12.67
C LYS A 181 -3.84 17.38 14.13
N VAL A 182 -3.68 16.21 14.73
CA VAL A 182 -3.06 16.09 16.05
C VAL A 182 -1.57 16.31 15.95
N ASP A 183 -1.00 16.79 17.03
CA ASP A 183 0.44 16.72 17.21
C ASP A 183 0.82 15.36 17.81
N LEU A 184 1.91 14.78 17.34
CA LEU A 184 2.44 13.53 17.87
C LEU A 184 3.67 13.78 18.75
N HIS A 185 3.73 13.07 19.87
CA HIS A 185 4.93 12.93 20.68
C HIS A 185 5.32 11.46 20.75
N ILE A 186 6.45 11.08 20.17
CA ILE A 186 6.84 9.68 20.00
C ILE A 186 7.85 9.31 21.07
N VAL A 187 7.57 8.26 21.83
CA VAL A 187 8.50 7.70 22.80
C VAL A 187 8.73 6.24 22.47
N ARG A 188 9.96 5.92 22.10
CA ARG A 188 10.33 4.55 21.74
C ARG A 188 10.68 3.74 22.99
N VAL A 189 9.91 2.71 23.29
CA VAL A 189 10.14 1.76 24.39
C VAL A 189 10.49 0.36 23.93
N PHE A 190 10.08 -0.02 22.72
CA PHE A 190 10.42 -1.31 22.13
C PHE A 190 11.62 -1.18 21.19
N SER A 191 12.54 -2.14 21.28
CA SER A 191 13.61 -2.36 20.31
C SER A 191 13.22 -3.54 19.39
N GLY A 192 14.10 -3.98 18.50
CA GLY A 192 13.81 -5.09 17.59
C GLY A 192 14.47 -4.93 16.23
N GLY A 193 14.04 -5.76 15.29
CA GLY A 193 14.45 -5.72 13.88
C GLY A 193 13.33 -6.23 12.98
N THR A 194 13.66 -6.52 11.72
CA THR A 194 12.69 -6.96 10.70
C THR A 194 11.91 -8.22 11.07
N ASP A 195 12.42 -9.04 12.00
CA ASP A 195 11.79 -10.29 12.45
C ASP A 195 10.89 -10.10 13.68
N GLY A 196 10.66 -8.85 14.13
CA GLY A 196 9.68 -8.49 15.15
C GLY A 196 10.16 -7.49 16.22
N CYS A 197 9.19 -6.93 16.95
CA CYS A 197 9.42 -6.09 18.13
C CYS A 197 9.94 -6.94 19.29
N ALA A 198 11.01 -6.49 19.93
CA ALA A 198 11.48 -7.01 21.21
C ALA A 198 10.62 -6.49 22.37
N TRP A 199 10.85 -7.05 23.56
CA TRP A 199 10.17 -6.68 24.80
C TRP A 199 10.83 -5.45 25.46
N THR A 200 10.11 -4.84 26.41
CA THR A 200 10.62 -3.74 27.24
C THR A 200 10.31 -4.01 28.71
N PHE A 201 11.05 -3.40 29.63
CA PHE A 201 10.76 -3.49 31.05
C PHE A 201 9.65 -2.52 31.45
N SER A 202 8.88 -2.85 32.50
CA SER A 202 7.85 -1.95 33.04
C SER A 202 8.41 -0.59 33.47
N SER A 203 9.66 -0.54 33.92
CA SER A 203 10.34 0.72 34.23
C SER A 203 10.53 1.61 32.98
N GLY A 204 10.76 1.01 31.82
CA GLY A 204 10.81 1.71 30.53
C GLY A 204 9.46 2.33 30.15
N LEU A 205 8.37 1.60 30.38
CA LEU A 205 7.01 2.13 30.18
C LEU A 205 6.71 3.30 31.13
N ILE A 206 7.06 3.18 32.41
CA ILE A 206 6.86 4.27 33.39
C ILE A 206 7.68 5.51 32.99
N ALA A 207 8.94 5.32 32.58
CA ALA A 207 9.77 6.41 32.09
C ALA A 207 9.16 7.10 30.86
N ALA A 208 8.59 6.33 29.93
CA ALA A 208 7.91 6.88 28.77
C ALA A 208 6.64 7.66 29.11
N VAL A 209 5.82 7.15 30.05
CA VAL A 209 4.64 7.88 30.53
C VAL A 209 5.03 9.21 31.18
N ASN A 210 6.09 9.23 32.00
CA ASN A 210 6.61 10.47 32.58
C ASN A 210 7.09 11.45 31.51
N ASN A 211 7.71 10.95 30.45
CA ASN A 211 8.14 11.75 29.30
C ASN A 211 6.95 12.35 28.55
N CYS A 212 5.90 11.56 28.28
CA CYS A 212 4.64 12.06 27.71
C CYS A 212 4.00 13.15 28.58
N ALA A 213 3.94 12.94 29.90
CA ALA A 213 3.38 13.92 30.83
C ALA A 213 4.19 15.24 30.82
N ALA A 214 5.51 15.16 30.75
CA ALA A 214 6.37 16.33 30.61
C ALA A 214 6.13 17.06 29.28
N ALA A 215 6.01 16.35 28.17
CA ALA A 215 5.70 16.93 26.86
C ALA A 215 4.34 17.63 26.83
N ALA A 216 3.33 17.06 27.50
CA ALA A 216 2.00 17.67 27.62
C ALA A 216 2.03 18.97 28.43
N ASN A 217 2.82 19.01 29.52
CA ASN A 217 2.94 20.19 30.39
C ASN A 217 3.79 21.32 29.78
N GLY A 218 4.56 21.04 28.72
CA GLY A 218 5.40 22.01 28.03
C GLY A 218 4.69 22.80 26.93
N ARG A 219 3.37 22.64 26.77
CA ARG A 219 2.54 23.30 25.76
C ARG A 219 1.87 24.56 26.29
#